data_AF-A0A371KX49-F1
#
_entry.id   AF-A0A371KX49-F1
#
_cell.length_a   1.000
_cell.length_b   1.000
_cell.length_c   1.000
_cell.angle_alpha   90.00
_cell.angle_beta   90.00
_cell.angle_gamma   90.00
#
_symmetry.space_group_name_H-M   'P 1'
#
loop_
_entity.id
_entity.type
_entity.pdbx_description
1 polymer ?
#
loop_
_entity_poly.entity_id
_entity_poly.type
_entity_poly.pdbx_seq_one_letter_code
_entity_poly.pdbx_strand_id
1 'polypeptide(L)'
;MIERSEKVRFLKRLVFYIIVMVVSVFIIGCNKSSDTSEKPKEDSKETQIKKSFAKTLDMYPIKNLEDLYDKEGYRDGEFKKGDKGMWVVRSEMIIQPKGKSLTSRGMILYMNRNTRTATGYFSIEEIDSRKNLDERETDKKYPVKMI
;
A
#
# COMPACT_ATOMS: atom_id res chain seq x y z
N MET A 1 24.14 30.06 70.94
CA MET A 1 22.97 30.17 70.03
C MET A 1 23.35 30.55 68.58
N ILE A 2 24.56 31.10 68.34
CA ILE A 2 25.00 31.60 67.03
C ILE A 2 25.42 30.48 66.06
N GLU A 3 26.11 29.45 66.54
CA GLU A 3 26.66 28.34 65.72
C GLU A 3 25.60 27.43 65.09
N ARG A 4 24.43 27.29 65.73
CA ARG A 4 23.28 26.55 65.18
C ARG A 4 22.61 27.30 64.01
N SER A 5 22.70 28.63 63.99
CA SER A 5 22.15 29.47 62.92
C SER A 5 23.00 29.45 61.65
N GLU A 6 24.32 29.34 61.80
CA GLU A 6 25.26 29.24 60.67
C GLU A 6 25.19 27.90 59.98
N LYS A 7 25.08 26.80 60.74
CA LYS A 7 24.85 25.45 60.18
C LYS A 7 23.54 25.38 59.40
N VAL A 8 22.46 26.01 59.88
CA VAL A 8 21.18 26.06 59.16
C VAL A 8 21.28 26.94 57.90
N ARG A 9 22.02 28.04 57.95
CA ARG A 9 22.28 28.90 56.79
C ARG A 9 23.12 28.18 55.73
N PHE A 10 24.12 27.41 56.16
CA PHE A 10 24.95 26.57 55.29
C PHE A 10 24.15 25.42 54.68
N LEU A 11 23.33 24.71 55.47
CA LEU A 11 22.44 23.65 54.98
C LEU A 11 21.45 24.19 53.93
N LYS A 12 20.85 25.36 54.17
CA LYS A 12 19.95 26.00 53.21
C LYS A 12 20.66 26.37 51.91
N ARG A 13 21.90 26.87 51.97
CA ARG A 13 22.71 27.15 50.78
C ARG A 13 23.12 25.88 50.03
N LEU A 14 23.45 24.81 50.75
CA LEU A 14 23.80 23.51 50.17
C LEU A 14 22.60 22.87 49.45
N VAL A 15 21.41 22.90 50.08
CA VAL A 15 20.17 22.40 49.46
C VAL A 15 19.80 23.23 48.23
N PHE A 16 19.92 24.55 48.31
CA PHE A 16 19.68 25.43 47.16
C PHE A 16 20.65 25.14 46.00
N TYR A 17 21.93 24.89 46.31
CA TYR A 17 22.94 24.55 45.31
C TYR A 17 22.65 23.20 44.61
N ILE A 18 22.21 22.18 45.37
CA ILE A 18 21.81 20.88 44.81
C ILE A 18 20.60 21.04 43.87
N ILE A 19 19.60 21.84 44.25
CA ILE A 19 18.44 22.12 43.40
C ILE A 19 18.86 22.82 42.10
N VAL A 20 19.75 23.82 42.18
CA VAL A 20 20.26 24.52 40.99
C VAL A 20 21.04 23.56 40.06
N MET A 21 21.85 22.65 40.63
CA MET A 21 22.57 21.63 39.85
C MET A 21 21.64 20.64 39.16
N VAL A 22 20.55 20.22 39.82
CA VAL A 22 19.54 19.35 39.20
C VAL A 22 18.84 20.09 38.05
N VAL A 23 18.44 21.35 38.27
CA VAL A 23 17.80 22.17 37.22
C VAL A 23 18.74 22.39 36.03
N SER A 24 20.04 22.62 36.23
CA SER A 24 20.98 22.80 35.13
C SER A 24 21.17 21.54 34.28
N VAL A 25 21.10 20.35 34.86
CA VAL A 25 21.13 19.08 34.12
C VAL A 25 19.87 18.93 33.25
N PHE A 26 18.69 19.34 33.75
CA PHE A 26 17.46 19.35 32.97
C PHE A 26 17.49 20.37 31.81
N ILE A 27 18.18 21.51 31.98
CA ILE A 27 18.35 22.51 30.90
C ILE A 27 19.32 22.01 29.83
N ILE A 28 20.43 21.34 30.19
CA ILE A 28 21.38 20.74 29.21
C ILE A 28 20.71 19.56 28.46
N GLY A 29 19.84 18.81 29.12
CA GLY A 29 19.00 17.76 28.49
C GLY A 29 17.92 18.30 27.56
N CYS A 30 17.59 19.60 27.64
CA CYS A 30 16.62 20.27 26.78
C CYS A 30 17.24 20.93 25.54
N ASN A 31 18.56 20.80 25.33
CA ASN A 31 19.24 21.22 24.11
C ASN A 31 19.60 20.03 23.22
N LYS A 32 18.65 19.12 23.01
CA LYS A 32 18.57 18.45 21.70
C LYS A 32 18.05 19.48 20.72
N SER A 33 18.96 20.34 20.26
CA SER A 33 18.85 20.95 18.94
C SER A 33 18.37 19.85 18.00
N SER A 34 17.17 20.02 17.45
CA SER A 34 16.56 19.13 16.49
C SER A 34 17.25 19.18 15.12
N ASP A 35 18.57 19.42 15.10
CA ASP A 35 19.45 19.38 13.93
C ASP A 35 20.24 18.07 13.89
N THR A 36 19.58 16.99 14.28
CA THR A 36 19.80 15.68 13.67
C THR A 36 18.46 14.98 13.56
N SER A 37 17.46 15.72 13.07
CA SER A 37 16.54 15.04 12.16
C SER A 37 17.30 14.90 10.84
N GLU A 38 17.99 13.77 10.67
CA GLU A 38 17.72 13.07 9.42
C GLU A 38 16.22 12.79 9.48
N LYS A 39 15.39 13.79 9.13
CA LYS A 39 14.08 13.51 8.58
C LYS A 39 14.44 12.51 7.49
N PRO A 40 13.98 11.24 7.56
CA PRO A 40 14.13 10.38 6.40
C PRO A 40 13.63 11.26 5.25
N LYS A 41 14.47 11.48 4.23
CA LYS A 41 14.03 12.16 3.01
C LYS A 41 12.76 11.41 2.64
N GLU A 42 11.62 11.99 2.98
CA GLU A 42 10.35 11.36 2.75
C GLU A 42 10.30 11.37 1.24
N ASP A 43 10.54 10.19 0.66
CA ASP A 43 10.48 9.99 -0.77
C ASP A 43 9.22 10.72 -1.21
N SER A 44 9.37 11.67 -2.13
CA SER A 44 8.23 12.47 -2.59
C SER A 44 7.10 11.51 -2.96
N LYS A 45 5.84 11.95 -2.83
CA LYS A 45 4.69 11.11 -3.20
C LYS A 45 4.86 10.48 -4.59
N GLU A 46 5.48 11.21 -5.52
CA GLU A 46 5.89 10.72 -6.84
C GLU A 46 6.84 9.51 -6.77
N THR A 47 7.91 9.56 -5.98
CA THR A 47 8.86 8.46 -5.81
C THR A 47 8.17 7.22 -5.22
N GLN A 48 7.28 7.41 -4.23
CA GLN A 48 6.51 6.30 -3.65
C GLN A 48 5.57 5.66 -4.67
N ILE A 49 4.90 6.47 -5.50
CA ILE A 49 4.04 6.01 -6.59
C ILE A 49 4.84 5.23 -7.63
N LYS A 50 5.99 5.74 -8.07
CA LYS A 50 6.86 5.03 -9.03
C LYS A 50 7.30 3.67 -8.48
N LYS A 51 7.67 3.61 -7.20
CA LYS A 51 8.08 2.38 -6.54
C LYS A 51 6.94 1.36 -6.41
N SER A 52 5.69 1.80 -6.18
CA SER A 52 4.54 0.88 -6.11
C SER A 52 4.18 0.31 -7.49
N PHE A 53 4.24 1.13 -8.55
CA PHE A 53 4.07 0.65 -9.92
C PHE A 53 5.18 -0.32 -10.36
N ALA A 54 6.45 -0.02 -10.06
CA ALA A 54 7.58 -0.88 -10.40
C ALA A 54 7.40 -2.30 -9.85
N LYS A 55 6.98 -2.46 -8.58
CA LYS A 55 6.69 -3.79 -8.00
C LYS A 55 5.71 -4.64 -8.83
N THR A 56 4.72 -4.00 -9.45
CA THR A 56 3.73 -4.68 -10.29
C THR A 56 4.30 -4.96 -11.68
N LEU A 57 5.04 -4.01 -12.24
CA LEU A 57 5.61 -4.12 -13.60
C LEU A 57 6.78 -5.11 -13.68
N ASP A 58 7.58 -5.22 -12.62
CA ASP A 58 8.72 -6.15 -12.52
C ASP A 58 8.29 -7.62 -12.57
N MET A 59 7.00 -7.93 -12.41
CA MET A 59 6.46 -9.28 -12.58
C MET A 59 6.37 -9.70 -14.05
N TYR A 60 6.33 -8.75 -14.99
CA TYR A 60 6.20 -9.06 -16.41
C TYR A 60 7.57 -9.37 -17.06
N PRO A 61 7.63 -10.31 -18.01
CA PRO A 61 6.53 -11.15 -18.48
C PRO A 61 6.33 -12.41 -17.61
N ILE A 62 5.08 -12.74 -17.31
CA ILE A 62 4.69 -14.05 -16.78
C ILE A 62 4.27 -14.92 -17.96
N LYS A 63 5.19 -15.73 -18.48
CA LYS A 63 4.95 -16.54 -19.68
C LYS A 63 4.04 -17.74 -19.41
N ASN A 64 4.23 -18.40 -18.26
CA ASN A 64 3.35 -19.48 -17.81
C ASN A 64 2.45 -18.94 -16.68
N LEU A 65 1.14 -18.94 -16.91
CA LEU A 65 0.18 -18.47 -15.90
C LEU A 65 0.17 -19.38 -14.66
N GLU A 66 0.53 -20.65 -14.77
CA GLU A 66 0.59 -21.56 -13.61
C GLU A 66 1.59 -21.11 -12.55
N ASP A 67 2.62 -20.35 -12.92
CA ASP A 67 3.58 -19.76 -11.99
C ASP A 67 2.91 -18.85 -10.95
N LEU A 68 1.71 -18.34 -11.25
CA LEU A 68 0.91 -17.52 -10.33
C LEU A 68 0.35 -18.33 -9.15
N TYR A 69 0.20 -19.66 -9.26
CA TYR A 69 -0.24 -20.47 -8.13
C TYR A 69 0.76 -20.40 -6.97
N ASP A 70 2.05 -20.32 -7.29
CA ASP A 70 3.13 -20.32 -6.32
C ASP A 70 3.57 -18.91 -5.91
N LYS A 71 3.19 -17.87 -6.67
CA LYS A 71 3.45 -16.46 -6.31
C LYS A 71 2.46 -15.92 -5.27
N GLU A 72 3.00 -15.40 -4.18
CA GLU A 72 2.23 -14.69 -3.16
C GLU A 72 2.24 -13.17 -3.42
N GLY A 73 1.05 -12.57 -3.38
CA GLY A 73 0.86 -11.13 -3.49
C GLY A 73 0.84 -10.42 -2.14
N TYR A 74 0.47 -9.14 -2.16
CA TYR A 74 0.21 -8.39 -0.93
C TYR A 74 -0.98 -8.98 -0.16
N ARG A 75 -0.89 -8.96 1.18
CA ARG A 75 -1.92 -9.46 2.09
C ARG A 75 -2.23 -8.42 3.15
N ASP A 76 -3.50 -8.16 3.36
CA ASP A 76 -4.03 -7.29 4.41
C ASP A 76 -4.91 -8.07 5.39
N GLY A 77 -5.65 -7.35 6.24
CA GLY A 77 -6.52 -7.93 7.27
C GLY A 77 -7.76 -8.64 6.74
N GLU A 78 -8.10 -8.51 5.45
CA GLU A 78 -9.29 -9.14 4.86
C GLU A 78 -9.05 -10.62 4.53
N PHE A 79 -7.78 -11.06 4.50
CA PHE A 79 -7.44 -12.45 4.25
C PHE A 79 -7.60 -13.32 5.49
N LYS A 80 -8.44 -14.35 5.37
CA LYS A 80 -8.58 -15.37 6.41
C LYS A 80 -7.29 -16.17 6.59
N LYS A 81 -7.05 -16.65 7.81
CA LYS A 81 -5.95 -17.58 8.09
C LYS A 81 -6.09 -18.83 7.22
N GLY A 82 -5.01 -19.17 6.51
CA GLY A 82 -4.98 -20.33 5.60
C GLY A 82 -5.47 -20.05 4.18
N ASP A 83 -6.10 -18.90 3.92
CA ASP A 83 -6.43 -18.51 2.56
C ASP A 83 -5.16 -18.04 1.82
N LYS A 84 -4.75 -18.77 0.79
CA LYS A 84 -3.61 -18.44 -0.07
C LYS A 84 -3.94 -17.33 -1.07
N GLY A 85 -5.20 -16.93 -1.21
CA GLY A 85 -5.66 -15.90 -2.12
C GLY A 85 -5.89 -16.37 -3.56
N MET A 86 -6.29 -15.42 -4.40
CA MET A 86 -6.65 -15.64 -5.80
C MET A 86 -6.02 -14.56 -6.65
N TRP A 87 -5.34 -14.95 -7.72
CA TRP A 87 -4.92 -14.00 -8.75
C TRP A 87 -6.06 -13.77 -9.73
N VAL A 88 -6.38 -12.51 -10.01
CA VAL A 88 -7.31 -12.13 -11.06
C VAL A 88 -6.50 -11.55 -12.21
N VAL A 89 -6.43 -12.28 -13.31
CA VAL A 89 -5.71 -11.85 -14.52
C VAL A 89 -6.74 -11.40 -15.53
N ARG A 90 -6.64 -10.16 -15.98
CA ARG A 90 -7.55 -9.60 -16.99
C ARG A 90 -6.74 -8.88 -18.05
N SER A 91 -7.08 -9.13 -19.31
CA SER A 91 -6.60 -8.34 -20.44
C SER A 91 -7.76 -8.07 -21.38
N GLU A 92 -7.84 -6.85 -21.86
CA GLU A 92 -8.96 -6.36 -22.66
C GLU A 92 -8.46 -5.38 -23.71
N MET A 93 -8.98 -5.52 -24.92
CA MET A 93 -8.77 -4.60 -26.02
C MET A 93 -10.08 -3.88 -26.32
N ILE A 94 -10.05 -2.55 -26.20
CA ILE A 94 -11.18 -1.67 -26.49
C ILE A 94 -10.86 -0.87 -27.74
N ILE A 95 -11.77 -0.89 -28.72
CA ILE A 95 -11.65 -0.16 -29.98
C ILE A 95 -12.92 0.65 -30.19
N GLN A 96 -12.78 1.96 -30.38
CA GLN A 96 -13.89 2.85 -30.70
C GLN A 96 -13.51 3.79 -31.85
N PRO A 97 -13.83 3.44 -33.10
CA PRO A 97 -13.66 4.35 -34.22
C PRO A 97 -14.64 5.52 -34.14
N LYS A 98 -14.24 6.69 -34.65
CA LYS A 98 -15.11 7.87 -34.70
C LYS A 98 -16.42 7.53 -35.43
N GLY A 99 -17.55 7.76 -34.77
CA GLY A 99 -18.89 7.55 -35.34
C GLY A 99 -19.32 6.07 -35.44
N LYS A 100 -18.59 5.13 -34.83
CA LYS A 100 -18.95 3.71 -34.75
C LYS A 100 -19.13 3.28 -33.29
N SER A 101 -19.73 2.11 -33.08
CA SER A 101 -19.83 1.46 -31.77
C SER A 101 -18.45 1.24 -31.17
N LEU A 102 -18.38 1.29 -29.83
CA LEU A 102 -17.25 0.78 -29.06
C LEU A 102 -17.36 -0.74 -29.04
N THR A 103 -16.27 -1.43 -29.34
CA THR A 103 -16.18 -2.89 -29.21
C THR A 103 -15.08 -3.25 -28.24
N SER A 104 -15.37 -4.13 -27.28
CA SER A 104 -14.40 -4.69 -26.35
C SER A 104 -14.26 -6.20 -26.55
N ARG A 105 -13.03 -6.70 -26.47
CA ARG A 105 -12.72 -8.13 -26.40
C ARG A 105 -11.70 -8.37 -25.31
N GLY A 106 -11.99 -9.26 -24.39
CA GLY A 106 -11.09 -9.54 -23.27
C GLY A 106 -11.33 -10.88 -22.63
N MET A 107 -10.38 -11.28 -21.79
CA MET A 107 -10.48 -12.48 -20.96
C MET A 107 -10.19 -12.12 -19.52
N ILE A 108 -10.95 -12.72 -18.61
CA ILE A 108 -10.65 -12.73 -17.18
C ILE A 108 -10.43 -14.17 -16.72
N LEU A 109 -9.41 -14.39 -15.90
CA LEU A 109 -9.13 -15.66 -15.24
C LEU A 109 -9.02 -15.45 -13.73
N TYR A 110 -9.77 -16.27 -12.99
CA TYR A 110 -9.74 -16.36 -11.54
C TYR A 110 -8.86 -17.56 -11.17
N MET A 111 -7.61 -17.30 -10.81
CA MET A 111 -6.61 -18.33 -10.50
C MET A 111 -6.56 -18.55 -8.99
N ASN A 112 -7.26 -19.59 -8.52
CA ASN A 112 -7.35 -19.92 -7.11
C ASN A 112 -6.09 -20.67 -6.64
N ARG A 113 -5.29 -20.06 -5.76
CA ARG A 113 -4.06 -20.67 -5.23
C ARG A 113 -4.33 -21.79 -4.21
N ASN A 114 -5.51 -21.82 -3.62
CA ASN A 114 -5.91 -22.86 -2.66
C ASN A 114 -6.18 -24.19 -3.37
N THR A 115 -6.91 -24.15 -4.47
CA THR A 115 -7.31 -25.34 -5.25
C THR A 115 -6.40 -25.62 -6.45
N ARG A 116 -5.51 -24.68 -6.80
CA ARG A 116 -4.70 -24.68 -8.04
C ARG A 116 -5.55 -24.88 -9.30
N THR A 117 -6.70 -24.22 -9.35
CA THR A 117 -7.61 -24.23 -10.51
C THR A 117 -7.81 -22.82 -11.03
N ALA A 118 -7.93 -22.66 -12.34
CA ALA A 118 -8.28 -21.39 -12.96
C ALA A 118 -9.50 -21.50 -13.88
N THR A 119 -10.49 -20.67 -13.62
CA THR A 119 -11.72 -20.56 -14.38
C THR A 119 -11.98 -19.10 -14.71
N GLY A 120 -12.77 -18.82 -15.73
CA GLY A 120 -13.10 -17.45 -16.08
C GLY A 120 -14.01 -17.39 -17.28
N TYR A 121 -13.93 -16.28 -18.00
CA TYR A 121 -14.67 -16.12 -19.24
C TYR A 121 -13.94 -15.22 -20.23
N PHE A 122 -14.14 -15.50 -21.51
CA PHE A 122 -13.86 -14.57 -22.59
C PHE A 122 -15.13 -13.74 -22.85
N SER A 123 -14.98 -12.43 -22.98
CA SER A 123 -16.08 -11.49 -23.20
C SER A 123 -15.91 -10.76 -24.52
N ILE A 124 -17.04 -10.60 -25.22
CA ILE A 124 -17.18 -9.67 -26.34
C ILE A 124 -18.31 -8.71 -25.97
N GLU A 125 -18.00 -7.43 -25.90
CA GLU A 125 -18.95 -6.38 -25.58
C GLU A 125 -19.01 -5.39 -26.74
N GLU A 126 -20.20 -4.91 -27.07
CA GLU A 126 -20.41 -3.80 -27.99
C GLU A 126 -21.34 -2.77 -27.35
N ILE A 127 -20.89 -1.52 -27.34
CA ILE A 127 -21.68 -0.36 -26.89
C ILE A 127 -21.89 0.56 -28.09
N ASP A 128 -23.15 0.73 -28.52
CA ASP A 128 -23.57 1.69 -29.52
C ASP A 128 -24.35 2.84 -28.86
N SER A 129 -23.65 3.95 -28.60
CA SER A 129 -24.22 5.14 -27.97
C SER A 129 -25.28 5.87 -28.81
N ARG A 130 -25.49 5.46 -30.07
CA ARG A 130 -26.52 6.03 -30.96
C ARG A 130 -27.88 5.34 -30.79
N LYS A 131 -27.93 4.20 -30.10
CA LYS A 131 -29.15 3.44 -29.84
C LYS A 131 -29.81 3.84 -28.53
N ASN A 132 -31.09 3.46 -28.37
CA ASN A 132 -31.81 3.60 -27.12
C ASN A 132 -31.17 2.76 -26.01
N LEU A 133 -31.42 3.12 -24.74
CA LEU A 133 -30.81 2.48 -23.58
C LEU A 133 -30.96 0.95 -23.56
N ASP A 134 -32.08 0.42 -24.05
CA ASP A 134 -32.34 -1.03 -24.02
C ASP A 134 -31.58 -1.83 -25.09
N GLU A 135 -31.08 -1.15 -26.13
CA GLU A 135 -30.40 -1.77 -27.29
C GLU A 135 -28.94 -1.34 -27.43
N ARG A 136 -28.48 -0.41 -26.59
CA ARG A 136 -27.15 0.19 -26.66
C ARG A 136 -26.03 -0.78 -26.35
N GLU A 137 -26.31 -1.87 -25.64
CA GLU A 137 -25.29 -2.75 -25.09
C GLU A 137 -25.58 -4.20 -25.47
N THR A 138 -24.55 -4.89 -25.95
CA THR A 138 -24.59 -6.34 -26.12
C THR A 138 -23.35 -6.93 -25.49
N ASP A 139 -23.52 -7.94 -24.64
CA ASP A 139 -22.43 -8.67 -24.00
C ASP A 139 -22.60 -10.17 -24.26
N LYS A 140 -21.52 -10.82 -24.68
CA LYS A 140 -21.43 -12.28 -24.82
C LYS A 140 -20.26 -12.78 -23.99
N LYS A 141 -20.56 -13.66 -23.03
CA LYS A 141 -19.57 -14.33 -22.18
C LYS A 141 -19.46 -15.81 -22.55
N TYR A 142 -18.23 -16.27 -22.73
CA TYR A 142 -17.89 -17.65 -22.99
C TYR A 142 -17.07 -18.19 -21.82
N PRO A 143 -17.59 -19.13 -21.02
CA PRO A 143 -16.86 -19.67 -19.89
C PRO A 143 -15.61 -20.42 -20.36
N VAL A 144 -14.52 -20.27 -19.63
CA VAL A 144 -13.24 -20.93 -19.92
C VAL A 144 -12.65 -21.54 -18.65
N LYS A 145 -11.83 -22.57 -18.86
CA LYS A 145 -11.01 -23.21 -17.83
C LYS A 145 -9.59 -23.36 -18.37
N MET A 146 -8.61 -22.95 -17.58
CA MET A 146 -7.20 -23.21 -17.87
C MET A 146 -6.90 -24.66 -17.48
N ILE A 147 -6.26 -25.42 -18.37
CA ILE A 147 -5.92 -26.83 -18.21
C ILE A 147 -4.40 -26.96 -18.24
#